data_AF-M0DWM0-F1
#
_entry.id   AF-M0DWM0-F1
#
_cell.length_a   1.000
_cell.length_b   1.000
_cell.length_c   1.000
_cell.angle_alpha   90.00
_cell.angle_beta   90.00
_cell.angle_gamma   90.00
#
_symmetry.space_group_name_H-M   'P 1'
#
loop_
_entity.id
_entity.type
_entity.pdbx_description
1 polymer ?
#
loop_
_entity_poly.entity_id
_entity_poly.type
_entity_poly.pdbx_seq_one_letter_code
_entity_poly.pdbx_strand_id
1 'polypeptide(L)'
;MFEAIDFSRLFDIAEQYRERDRDPAAATVYRAVFEEVDEKFTWIDGSYDHYAQTLQTALDGYIDCVLAADPNAEDFETYAGVLETRASTESGINSEQFWRALDDLEDRYDE
;
A
#
# COMPACT_ATOMS: atom_id res chain seq x y z
N MET A 1 8.28 -10.80 24.60
CA MET A 1 7.38 -10.95 23.44
C MET A 1 6.90 -9.56 23.10
N PHE A 2 7.26 -9.03 21.92
CA PHE A 2 6.68 -7.78 21.43
C PHE A 2 5.35 -8.14 20.77
N GLU A 3 4.29 -7.43 21.11
CA GLU A 3 3.00 -7.50 20.40
C GLU A 3 3.18 -6.83 19.04
N ALA A 4 2.78 -7.51 17.97
CA ALA A 4 2.81 -6.92 16.63
C ALA A 4 1.87 -5.71 16.58
N ILE A 5 2.25 -4.69 15.81
CA ILE A 5 1.38 -3.52 15.61
C ILE A 5 0.15 -4.00 14.84
N ASP A 6 -1.03 -3.81 15.44
CA ASP A 6 -2.30 -4.15 14.81
C ASP A 6 -2.79 -2.99 13.92
N PHE A 7 -2.83 -3.24 12.61
CA PHE A 7 -3.29 -2.28 11.59
C PHE A 7 -4.77 -2.47 11.23
N SER A 8 -5.48 -3.44 11.81
CA SER A 8 -6.89 -3.74 11.50
C SER A 8 -7.79 -2.50 11.53
N ARG A 9 -7.62 -1.65 12.54
CA ARG A 9 -8.38 -0.40 12.68
C ARG A 9 -8.17 0.57 11.51
N LEU A 10 -6.99 0.60 10.91
CA LEU A 10 -6.73 1.47 9.76
C LEU A 10 -7.40 0.92 8.50
N PHE A 11 -7.42 -0.40 8.33
CA PHE A 11 -8.18 -1.04 7.25
C PHE A 11 -9.70 -0.80 7.40
N ASP A 12 -10.25 -0.87 8.60
CA ASP A 12 -11.66 -0.52 8.85
C ASP A 12 -11.97 0.94 8.46
N ILE A 13 -11.01 1.86 8.63
CA ILE A 13 -11.16 3.26 8.23
C ILE A 13 -11.09 3.40 6.70
N ALA A 14 -10.16 2.69 6.05
CA ALA A 14 -10.03 2.69 4.60
C ALA A 14 -11.31 2.16 3.93
N GLU A 15 -11.83 1.03 4.39
CA GLU A 15 -13.09 0.45 3.88
C GLU A 15 -14.27 1.41 4.09
N GLN A 16 -14.36 2.07 5.23
CA GLN A 16 -15.39 3.10 5.47
C GLN A 16 -15.30 4.31 4.53
N TYR A 17 -14.11 4.64 4.03
CA TYR A 17 -13.97 5.65 2.99
C TYR A 17 -14.43 5.13 1.63
N ARG A 18 -14.08 3.90 1.27
CA ARG A 18 -14.55 3.25 0.02
C ARG A 18 -16.06 3.11 -0.03
N GLU A 19 -16.69 2.68 1.06
CA GLU A 19 -18.16 2.58 1.18
C GLU A 19 -18.90 3.92 0.97
N ARG A 20 -18.18 5.05 1.03
CA ARG A 20 -18.70 6.40 0.84
C ARG A 20 -18.23 7.04 -0.46
N ASP A 21 -17.72 6.25 -1.40
CA ASP A 21 -17.16 6.68 -2.69
C ASP A 21 -16.02 7.70 -2.51
N ARG A 22 -15.17 7.48 -1.49
CA ARG A 22 -14.01 8.33 -1.17
C ARG A 22 -12.70 7.59 -1.38
N ASP A 23 -12.54 6.99 -2.55
CA ASP A 23 -11.36 6.18 -2.87
C ASP A 23 -10.02 6.94 -2.74
N PRO A 24 -9.88 8.24 -3.08
CA PRO A 24 -8.63 8.97 -2.82
C PRO A 24 -8.27 9.05 -1.32
N ALA A 25 -9.29 9.17 -0.46
CA ALA A 25 -9.08 9.18 0.99
C ALA A 25 -8.72 7.78 1.50
N ALA A 26 -9.34 6.73 0.96
CA ALA A 26 -9.02 5.34 1.27
C ALA A 26 -7.59 4.99 0.83
N ALA A 27 -7.18 5.36 -0.40
CA ALA A 27 -5.83 5.19 -0.91
C ALA A 27 -4.79 5.85 0.02
N THR A 28 -5.10 7.04 0.55
CA THR A 28 -4.23 7.71 1.53
C THR A 28 -4.05 6.89 2.82
N VAL A 29 -5.10 6.21 3.29
CA VAL A 29 -5.02 5.36 4.49
C VAL A 29 -4.19 4.10 4.21
N TYR A 30 -4.44 3.42 3.09
CA TYR A 30 -3.63 2.26 2.68
C TYR A 30 -2.16 2.61 2.50
N ARG A 31 -1.89 3.78 1.90
CA ARG A 31 -0.53 4.34 1.80
C ARG A 31 0.14 4.47 3.15
N ALA A 32 -0.52 5.10 4.12
CA ALA A 32 0.05 5.25 5.46
C ALA A 32 0.36 3.89 6.10
N VAL A 33 -0.46 2.85 5.86
CA VAL A 33 -0.20 1.50 6.39
C VAL A 33 1.04 0.89 5.76
N PHE A 34 1.17 0.88 4.43
CA PHE A 34 2.35 0.25 3.81
C PHE A 34 3.65 1.01 4.09
N GLU A 35 3.60 2.34 4.22
CA GLU A 35 4.78 3.15 4.54
C GLU A 35 5.28 2.84 5.96
N GLU A 36 4.37 2.75 6.94
CA GLU A 36 4.71 2.36 8.32
C GLU A 36 5.19 0.92 8.42
N VAL A 37 4.54 -0.02 7.74
CA VAL A 37 4.96 -1.43 7.73
C VAL A 37 6.37 -1.59 7.17
N ASP A 38 6.65 -0.94 6.04
CA ASP A 38 7.95 -1.02 5.39
C ASP A 38 9.07 -0.34 6.21
N GLU A 39 8.77 0.76 6.91
CA GLU A 39 9.73 1.40 7.82
C GLU A 39 10.06 0.57 9.06
N LYS A 40 9.06 -0.11 9.63
CA LYS A 40 9.23 -0.92 10.85
C LYS A 40 9.71 -2.35 10.57
N PHE A 41 9.83 -2.74 9.30
CA PHE A 41 10.11 -4.11 8.89
C PHE A 41 11.44 -4.67 9.45
N THR A 42 12.44 -3.81 9.65
CA THR A 42 13.77 -4.18 10.18
C THR A 42 13.78 -4.51 11.67
N TRP A 43 12.68 -4.29 12.41
CA TRP A 43 12.65 -4.39 13.87
C TRP A 43 12.29 -5.79 14.39
N ILE A 44 12.10 -6.78 13.51
CA ILE A 44 11.19 -7.88 13.83
C ILE A 44 11.84 -9.25 13.62
N ASP A 45 12.34 -9.80 14.72
CA ASP A 45 12.62 -11.24 14.86
C ASP A 45 11.31 -11.94 15.27
N GLY A 46 10.63 -12.60 14.32
CA GLY A 46 9.58 -13.58 14.60
C GLY A 46 8.18 -13.35 14.02
N SER A 47 7.88 -12.23 13.34
CA SER A 47 6.56 -12.00 12.72
C SER A 47 6.61 -11.52 11.26
N TYR A 48 7.67 -11.90 10.53
CA TYR A 48 7.85 -11.59 9.11
C TYR A 48 6.58 -11.87 8.28
N ASP A 49 6.00 -13.07 8.42
CA ASP A 49 4.81 -13.47 7.67
C ASP A 49 3.60 -12.56 7.91
N HIS A 50 3.42 -12.10 9.14
CA HIS A 50 2.33 -11.19 9.50
C HIS A 50 2.49 -9.81 8.85
N TYR A 51 3.71 -9.26 8.87
CA TYR A 51 3.99 -7.96 8.25
C TYR A 51 4.00 -8.03 6.72
N ALA A 52 4.49 -9.12 6.13
CA ALA A 52 4.40 -9.35 4.69
C ALA A 52 2.92 -9.41 4.24
N GLN A 53 2.07 -10.12 4.98
CA GLN A 53 0.64 -10.19 4.66
C GLN A 53 -0.08 -8.84 4.85
N THR A 54 0.28 -8.10 5.90
CA THR A 54 -0.25 -6.75 6.13
C THR A 54 0.16 -5.79 5.02
N LEU A 55 1.42 -5.87 4.57
CA LEU A 55 1.93 -5.07 3.47
C LEU A 55 1.17 -5.37 2.17
N GLN A 56 1.02 -6.65 1.83
CA GLN A 56 0.29 -7.05 0.63
C GLN A 56 -1.16 -6.54 0.67
N THR A 57 -1.84 -6.68 1.80
CA THR A 57 -3.23 -6.18 1.96
C THR A 57 -3.31 -4.67 1.77
N ALA A 58 -2.31 -3.93 2.25
CA ALA A 58 -2.25 -2.49 2.07
C ALA A 58 -1.97 -2.08 0.61
N LEU A 59 -1.08 -2.81 -0.08
CA LEU A 59 -0.80 -2.58 -1.49
C LEU A 59 -2.03 -2.87 -2.37
N ASP A 60 -2.68 -4.01 -2.17
CA ASP A 60 -3.88 -4.39 -2.94
C ASP A 60 -5.00 -3.35 -2.75
N GLY A 61 -5.24 -2.94 -1.50
CA GLY A 61 -6.23 -1.91 -1.19
C GLY A 61 -5.89 -0.54 -1.77
N TYR A 62 -4.61 -0.17 -1.80
CA TYR A 62 -4.15 1.05 -2.45
C TYR A 62 -4.43 1.04 -3.96
N ILE A 63 -4.05 -0.03 -4.65
CA ILE A 63 -4.25 -0.19 -6.11
C ILE A 63 -5.75 -0.11 -6.44
N ASP A 64 -6.58 -0.86 -5.73
CA ASP A 64 -8.02 -0.86 -5.95
C ASP A 64 -8.65 0.52 -5.75
N CYS A 65 -8.19 1.28 -4.75
CA CYS A 65 -8.67 2.64 -4.51
C CYS A 65 -8.19 3.62 -5.60
N VAL A 66 -6.93 3.51 -6.04
CA VAL A 66 -6.41 4.36 -7.11
C VAL A 66 -7.21 4.14 -8.39
N LEU A 67 -7.44 2.89 -8.80
CA LEU A 67 -8.20 2.58 -10.01
C LEU A 67 -9.68 2.99 -9.89
N ALA A 68 -10.31 2.76 -8.72
CA ALA A 68 -11.69 3.17 -8.49
C ALA A 68 -11.89 4.70 -8.51
N ALA A 69 -10.84 5.47 -8.19
CA ALA A 69 -10.86 6.92 -8.26
C ALA A 69 -10.86 7.46 -9.71
N ASP A 70 -10.67 6.61 -10.72
CA ASP A 70 -10.63 6.97 -12.15
C ASP A 70 -9.69 8.17 -12.43
N PRO A 71 -8.39 8.08 -12.06
CA PRO A 71 -7.46 9.18 -12.17
C PRO A 71 -7.16 9.49 -13.64
N ASN A 72 -6.91 10.76 -13.95
CA ASN A 72 -6.27 11.10 -15.20
C ASN A 72 -4.77 10.73 -15.15
N ALA A 73 -4.08 10.79 -16.29
CA ALA A 73 -2.68 10.41 -16.38
C ALA A 73 -1.75 11.16 -15.40
N GLU A 74 -1.97 12.46 -15.14
CA GLU A 74 -1.12 13.22 -14.20
C GLU A 74 -1.34 12.77 -12.74
N ASP A 75 -2.59 12.54 -12.35
CA ASP A 75 -2.94 12.01 -11.03
C ASP A 75 -2.43 10.56 -10.87
N PHE A 76 -2.53 9.75 -11.93
CA PHE A 76 -2.02 8.38 -11.96
C PHE A 76 -0.52 8.32 -11.70
N GLU A 77 0.28 9.11 -12.43
CA GLU A 77 1.73 9.20 -12.23
C GLU A 77 2.09 9.58 -10.79
N THR A 78 1.25 10.42 -10.15
CA THR A 78 1.43 10.77 -8.73
C THR A 78 1.24 9.56 -7.82
N TYR A 79 0.24 8.71 -8.08
CA TYR A 79 0.01 7.50 -7.30
C TYR A 79 1.05 6.41 -7.58
N ALA A 80 1.42 6.19 -8.85
CA ALA A 80 2.44 5.25 -9.28
C ALA A 80 3.82 5.60 -8.68
N GLY A 81 4.18 6.89 -8.71
CA GLY A 81 5.45 7.39 -8.16
C GLY A 81 5.63 7.13 -6.67
N VAL A 82 4.55 6.95 -5.89
CA VAL A 82 4.65 6.52 -4.48
C VAL A 82 5.23 5.11 -4.39
N LEU A 83 4.74 4.19 -5.20
CA LEU A 83 5.22 2.79 -5.21
C LEU A 83 6.65 2.74 -5.75
N GLU A 84 6.95 3.45 -6.84
CA GLU A 84 8.29 3.54 -7.43
C GLU A 84 9.33 4.04 -6.42
N THR A 85 9.00 5.10 -5.67
CA THR A 85 9.89 5.69 -4.66
C THR A 85 10.22 4.67 -3.56
N ARG A 86 9.23 3.91 -3.08
CA ARG A 86 9.46 2.87 -2.06
C ARG A 86 10.23 1.69 -2.63
N ALA A 87 9.90 1.26 -3.84
CA ALA A 87 10.60 0.17 -4.52
C ALA A 87 12.09 0.45 -4.77
N SER A 88 12.44 1.72 -4.99
CA SER A 88 13.80 2.20 -5.24
C SER A 88 14.61 2.51 -3.99
N THR A 89 14.05 2.36 -2.78
CA THR A 89 14.74 2.69 -1.54
C THR A 89 15.81 1.63 -1.18
N GLU A 90 17.05 2.07 -0.89
CA GLU A 90 18.25 1.21 -0.69
C GLU A 90 18.12 0.13 0.41
N SER A 91 17.17 0.25 1.35
CA SER A 91 16.93 -0.71 2.44
C SER A 91 15.75 -1.67 2.18
N GLY A 92 15.20 -1.68 0.96
CA GLY A 92 13.92 -2.30 0.64
C GLY A 92 13.94 -3.84 0.69
N ILE A 93 13.81 -4.41 1.89
CA ILE A 93 13.47 -5.83 2.08
C ILE A 93 12.17 -6.18 1.33
N ASN A 94 11.28 -5.19 1.16
CA ASN A 94 10.03 -5.31 0.42
C ASN A 94 10.07 -4.73 -1.00
N SER A 95 11.24 -4.34 -1.52
CA SER A 95 11.37 -3.70 -2.84
C SER A 95 10.67 -4.49 -3.96
N GLU A 96 10.82 -5.82 -3.97
CA GLU A 96 10.14 -6.70 -4.93
C GLU A 96 8.61 -6.63 -4.82
N GLN A 97 8.05 -6.51 -3.62
CA GLN A 97 6.60 -6.37 -3.44
C GLN A 97 6.09 -5.03 -3.97
N PHE A 98 6.84 -3.94 -3.77
CA PHE A 98 6.49 -2.62 -4.32
C PHE A 98 6.61 -2.58 -5.85
N TRP A 99 7.65 -3.17 -6.44
CA TRP A 99 7.75 -3.27 -7.90
C TRP A 99 6.60 -4.07 -8.51
N ARG A 100 6.23 -5.19 -7.88
CA ARG A 100 5.09 -5.99 -8.33
C ARG A 100 3.77 -5.24 -8.21
N ALA A 101 3.58 -4.47 -7.15
CA ALA A 101 2.39 -3.65 -6.97
C ALA A 101 2.33 -2.49 -8.00
N LEU A 102 3.48 -1.92 -8.35
CA LEU A 102 3.56 -0.91 -9.40
C LEU A 102 3.20 -1.49 -10.77
N ASP A 103 3.79 -2.64 -11.13
CA ASP A 103 3.50 -3.37 -12.37
C ASP A 103 2.00 -3.72 -12.48
N ASP A 104 1.38 -4.23 -11.41
CA ASP A 104 -0.07 -4.50 -11.38
C ASP A 104 -0.91 -3.23 -11.54
N LEU A 105 -0.51 -2.13 -10.92
CA LEU A 105 -1.20 -0.86 -11.03
C LEU A 105 -1.14 -0.29 -12.45
N GLU A 106 0.03 -0.31 -13.08
CA GLU A 106 0.26 0.15 -14.45
C GLU A 106 -0.49 -0.72 -15.46
N ASP A 107 -0.36 -2.05 -15.37
CA ASP A 107 -1.06 -2.99 -16.24
C ASP A 107 -2.59 -2.81 -16.21
N ARG A 108 -3.16 -2.61 -15.02
CA ARG A 108 -4.61 -2.44 -14.83
C ARG A 108 -5.12 -1.06 -15.24
N TYR A 109 -4.27 -0.03 -15.24
CA TYR A 109 -4.65 1.31 -15.68
C TYR A 109 -4.68 1.42 -17.21
N ASP A 110 -3.82 0.66 -17.90
CA ASP A 110 -3.73 0.65 -19.36
C ASP A 110 -4.78 -0.26 -20.07
N GLU A 111 -5.60 -1.01 -19.30
CA GLU A 111 -6.67 -1.91 -19.81
C GLU A 111 -7.97 -1.17 -20.19
#